data_AF-A0A960DC01-F1
#
_entry.id   AF-A0A960DC01-F1
#
_cell.length_a   1.000
_cell.length_b   1.000
_cell.length_c   1.000
_cell.angle_alpha   90.00
_cell.angle_beta   90.00
_cell.angle_gamma   90.00
#
_symmetry.space_group_name_H-M   'P 1'
#
loop_
_entity.id
_entity.type
_entity.pdbx_description
1 polymer ?
#
loop_
_entity_poly.entity_id
_entity_poly.type
_entity_poly.pdbx_seq_one_letter_code
_entity_poly.pdbx_strand_id
1 'polypeptide(L)' 'MDLIPRRLKGPMYRLYEMRLRHGLSPSRSELPRHIAVLCDGNRRWARDAGYDDVSVGYRKGAAKIAEM' A
#
# COMPACT_ATOMS: atom_id res chain seq x y z
N MET A 1 6.19 3.97 19.64
CA MET A 1 5.16 3.33 20.47
C MET A 1 4.00 2.98 19.57
N ASP A 2 3.81 1.69 19.25
CA ASP A 2 2.65 1.27 18.45
C ASP A 2 1.37 1.45 19.29
N LEU A 3 0.41 2.23 18.79
CA LEU A 3 -0.88 2.50 19.47
C LEU A 3 -1.71 1.23 19.69
N ILE A 4 -1.40 0.15 18.98
CA ILE A 4 -2.16 -1.10 18.90
C ILE A 4 -1.18 -2.28 18.94
N PRO A 5 -1.43 -3.32 19.76
CA PRO A 5 -0.62 -4.54 19.76
C PRO A 5 -0.53 -5.17 18.36
N ARG A 6 0.68 -5.54 17.90
CA ARG A 6 0.89 -6.18 16.58
C ARG A 6 -0.03 -7.36 16.30
N ARG A 7 -0.38 -8.16 17.32
CA ARG A 7 -1.31 -9.29 17.23
C ARG A 7 -2.75 -8.88 16.92
N LEU A 8 -3.16 -7.69 17.38
CA LEU A 8 -4.51 -7.16 17.18
C LEU A 8 -4.61 -6.29 15.91
N LYS A 9 -3.49 -5.71 15.46
CA LYS A 9 -3.43 -4.85 14.27
C LYS A 9 -3.95 -5.56 13.01
N GLY A 10 -3.54 -6.80 12.76
CA GLY A 10 -3.96 -7.56 11.57
C GLY A 10 -5.48 -7.79 11.50
N PRO A 11 -6.10 -8.41 12.52
CA PRO A 11 -7.56 -8.60 12.55
C PRO A 11 -8.35 -7.29 12.47
N MET A 12 -7.93 -6.23 13.18
CA MET A 12 -8.62 -4.95 13.12
C MET A 12 -8.49 -4.27 11.75
N TYR A 13 -7.31 -4.36 11.11
CA TYR A 13 -7.12 -3.82 9.77
C TYR A 13 -7.99 -4.56 8.75
N ARG A 14 -8.11 -5.89 8.87
CA ARG A 14 -9.03 -6.69 8.05
C ARG A 14 -10.49 -6.27 8.25
N LEU A 15 -10.94 -6.07 9.48
CA LEU A 15 -12.30 -5.61 9.77
C LEU A 15 -12.56 -4.22 9.17
N TYR A 16 -11.58 -3.33 9.27
CA TYR A 16 -11.64 -2.00 8.66
C TYR A 16 -11.74 -2.08 7.13
N GLU A 17 -10.90 -2.87 6.47
CA GLU A 17 -10.97 -3.11 5.02
C GLU A 17 -12.32 -3.70 4.59
N MET A 18 -12.88 -4.66 5.35
CA MET A 18 -14.19 -5.22 5.09
C MET A 18 -15.29 -4.15 5.13
N ARG A 19 -15.24 -3.27 6.15
CA ARG A 19 -16.20 -2.15 6.26
C ARG A 19 -16.07 -1.19 5.07
N LEU A 20 -14.84 -0.85 4.66
CA LEU A 20 -14.61 0.01 3.49
C LEU A 20 -15.17 -0.61 2.21
N ARG A 21 -14.90 -1.91 1.97
CA ARG A 21 -15.42 -2.63 0.80
C ARG A 21 -16.94 -2.67 0.79
N HIS A 22 -17.57 -2.89 1.94
CA HIS A 22 -19.04 -2.86 2.04
C HIS A 22 -19.59 -1.46 1.74
N GLY A 23 -18.92 -0.39 2.20
CA GLY A 23 -19.29 0.99 1.89
C GLY A 23 -19.20 1.35 0.40
N LEU A 24 -18.36 0.66 -0.37
CA LEU A 24 -18.22 0.83 -1.82
C LEU A 24 -19.21 -0.03 -2.63
N SER A 25 -19.93 -0.96 -2.00
CA SER A 25 -20.87 -1.85 -2.70
C SER A 25 -22.04 -1.11 -3.38
N PRO A 26 -22.63 -0.05 -2.79
CA PRO A 26 -23.72 0.70 -3.43
C PRO A 26 -23.27 1.45 -4.69
N SER A 27 -22.04 1.94 -4.73
CA SER A 27 -21.46 2.71 -5.85
C SER A 27 -20.62 1.85 -6.80
N ARG A 28 -20.85 0.53 -6.82
CA ARG A 28 -20.04 -0.42 -7.60
C ARG A 28 -20.02 -0.11 -9.10
N SER A 29 -21.11 0.43 -9.65
CA SER A 29 -21.21 0.87 -11.04
C SER A 29 -20.36 2.09 -11.37
N GLU A 30 -19.98 2.88 -10.37
CA GLU A 30 -19.20 4.12 -10.49
C GLU A 30 -17.70 3.89 -10.25
N LEU A 31 -17.30 2.69 -9.83
CA LEU A 31 -15.91 2.37 -9.57
C LEU A 31 -15.08 2.36 -10.88
N PRO A 32 -13.85 2.89 -10.86
CA PRO A 32 -12.99 2.88 -12.02
C PRO A 32 -12.67 1.44 -12.46
N ARG A 33 -12.84 1.17 -13.76
CA ARG A 33 -12.56 -0.14 -14.37
C ARG A 33 -11.09 -0.30 -14.76
N HIS A 34 -10.34 0.80 -14.80
CA HIS A 34 -8.93 0.84 -15.14
C HIS A 34 -8.23 1.85 -14.24
N ILE A 35 -7.13 1.42 -13.61
CA ILE A 35 -6.31 2.26 -12.73
C ILE A 35 -4.88 2.16 -13.21
N ALA A 36 -4.27 3.30 -13.52
CA ALA A 36 -2.84 3.39 -13.78
C ALA A 36 -2.16 3.95 -12.54
N VAL A 37 -1.12 3.27 -12.06
CA VAL A 37 -0.33 3.70 -10.89
C VAL A 37 1.09 4.00 -11.36
N LEU A 38 1.56 5.22 -11.12
CA LEU A 38 2.94 5.60 -11.37
C LEU A 38 3.74 5.54 -10.05
N CYS A 39 4.62 4.54 -9.94
CA CYS A 39 5.48 4.39 -8.76
C CYS A 39 6.70 5.32 -8.83
N ASP A 40 6.48 6.60 -8.50
CA ASP A 40 7.53 7.59 -8.31
C ASP A 40 8.06 7.61 -6.85
N GLY A 41 9.20 8.25 -6.64
CA GLY A 41 9.76 8.48 -5.30
C GLY A 41 10.71 7.39 -4.83
N ASN A 42 11.00 6.39 -5.66
CA ASN A 42 11.89 5.26 -5.34
C ASN A 42 13.24 5.69 -4.75
N ARG A 43 13.84 6.78 -5.28
CA ARG A 43 15.10 7.32 -4.77
C ARG A 43 14.97 7.97 -3.40
N ARG A 44 13.87 8.70 -3.15
CA ARG A 44 13.59 9.32 -1.84
C ARG A 44 13.32 8.25 -0.79
N TRP A 45 12.44 7.31 -1.14
CA TRP A 45 12.14 6.16 -0.30
C TRP A 45 13.39 5.35 0.06
N ALA A 46 14.32 5.14 -0.89
CA ALA A 46 15.57 4.44 -0.61
C ALA A 46 16.42 5.15 0.45
N ARG A 47 16.53 6.49 0.38
CA ARG A 47 17.27 7.28 1.36
C ARG A 47 16.61 7.28 2.73
N ASP A 48 15.28 7.46 2.76
CA ASP A 48 14.51 7.47 4.01
C ASP A 48 14.53 6.09 4.70
N ALA A 49 14.64 5.02 3.91
CA ALA A 49 14.80 3.65 4.41
C ALA A 49 16.24 3.31 4.82
N GLY A 50 17.19 4.25 4.71
CA GLY A 50 18.59 4.09 5.13
C GLY A 50 19.47 3.30 4.14
N TYR A 51 19.09 3.24 2.86
CA TYR A 51 19.95 2.63 1.83
C TYR A 51 20.93 3.65 1.25
N ASP A 52 22.22 3.28 1.24
CA ASP A 52 23.28 4.07 0.58
C ASP A 52 23.13 4.08 -0.94
N ASP A 53 22.65 2.96 -1.51
CA ASP A 53 22.39 2.83 -2.94
C ASP A 53 20.90 3.00 -3.27
N VAL A 54 20.59 4.07 -4.01
CA VAL A 54 19.24 4.39 -4.50
C VAL A 54 18.69 3.35 -5.49
N SER A 55 19.54 2.50 -6.09
CA SER A 55 19.14 1.40 -6.98
C SER A 55 18.22 0.39 -6.26
N VAL A 56 18.37 0.25 -4.94
CA VAL A 56 17.50 -0.58 -4.10
C VAL A 56 16.05 -0.09 -4.15
N GLY A 57 15.85 1.22 -4.19
CA GLY A 57 14.53 1.83 -4.30
C GLY A 57 13.82 1.43 -5.58
N TYR A 58 14.53 1.37 -6.71
CA TYR A 58 13.94 0.94 -7.99
C TYR A 58 13.56 -0.54 -7.97
N ARG A 59 14.42 -1.41 -7.42
CA ARG A 59 14.10 -2.84 -7.27
C ARG A 59 12.89 -3.07 -6.38
N LYS A 60 12.79 -2.34 -5.26
CA LYS A 60 11.65 -2.43 -4.36
C LYS A 60 10.38 -1.82 -4.95
N GLY A 61 10.50 -0.73 -5.70
CA GLY A 61 9.39 -0.17 -6.48
C GLY A 61 8.84 -1.19 -7.49
N ALA A 62 9.72 -1.86 -8.23
CA ALA A 62 9.34 -2.91 -9.18
C ALA A 62 8.70 -4.12 -8.49
N ALA A 63 9.27 -4.60 -7.38
CA ALA A 63 8.67 -5.67 -6.58
C ALA A 63 7.29 -5.28 -6.06
N LYS A 64 7.10 -4.00 -5.68
CA LYS A 64 5.81 -3.52 -5.18
C LYS A 64 4.72 -3.51 -6.25
N ILE A 65 5.09 -3.18 -7.49
CA ILE A 65 4.18 -3.28 -8.64
C ILE A 65 3.78 -4.75 -8.88
N ALA A 66 4.70 -5.69 -8.71
CA ALA A 66 4.41 -7.12 -8.87
C ALA A 66 3.50 -7.70 -7.76
N GLU A 67 3.39 -7.03 -6.61
CA GLU A 67 2.49 -7.41 -5.50
C GLU A 67 1.05 -6.86 -5.66
N MET A 68 0.83 -5.89 -6.55
CA MET A 68 -0.48 -5.26 -6.79
C MET A 68 -1.35 -6.13 -7.70
#